data_AF-A0A4V2AEC9-F1
#
_entry.id   AF-A0A4V2AEC9-F1
#
_cell.length_a   1.000
_cell.length_b   1.000
_cell.length_c   1.000
_cell.angle_alpha   90.00
_cell.angle_beta   90.00
_cell.angle_gamma   90.00
#
_symmetry.space_group_name_H-M   'P 1'
#
loop_
_entity.id
_entity.type
_entity.pdbx_description
1 polymer ?
#
loop_
_entity_poly.entity_id
_entity_poly.type
_entity_poly.pdbx_seq_one_letter_code
_entity_poly.pdbx_strand_id
1 'polypeptide(L)'
;APNILHFHKKRPVRLRGHEEQADQREGDLPLKPGMIFTVEPMINLGRPDVALLSDGWTAVTRDRSLSAQYEHSIGITETGVEIFTLSPTGLHTPHTSGEMG
;
A
#
# COMPACT_ATOMS: atom_id res chain seq x y z
N ALA A 1 8.22 1.54 8.82
CA ALA A 1 8.42 0.63 7.68
C ALA A 1 8.17 1.45 6.42
N PRO A 2 9.00 1.38 5.37
CA PRO A 2 8.63 2.00 4.12
C PRO A 2 7.43 1.22 3.55
N ASN A 3 6.54 1.94 2.86
CA ASN A 3 5.42 1.40 2.11
C ASN A 3 6.00 0.46 1.02
N ILE A 4 6.24 -0.81 1.33
CA ILE A 4 6.74 -1.78 0.36
C ILE A 4 5.56 -2.30 -0.43
N LEU A 5 5.33 -1.67 -1.58
CA LEU A 5 4.52 -2.22 -2.64
C LEU A 5 5.27 -3.42 -3.23
N HIS A 6 4.87 -4.65 -2.86
CA HIS A 6 5.54 -5.86 -3.32
C HIS A 6 5.08 -6.24 -4.74
N PHE A 7 5.73 -5.67 -5.77
CA PHE A 7 5.48 -6.07 -7.16
C PHE A 7 6.17 -7.41 -7.47
N HIS A 8 5.40 -8.48 -7.67
CA HIS A 8 5.93 -9.72 -8.26
C HIS A 8 6.09 -9.56 -9.79
N LYS A 9 7.16 -8.89 -10.22
CA LYS A 9 7.48 -8.73 -11.65
C LYS A 9 8.06 -10.03 -12.22
N LYS A 10 7.27 -10.83 -12.94
CA LYS A 10 7.85 -11.78 -13.92
C LYS A 10 8.54 -10.96 -15.01
N ARG A 11 9.88 -10.92 -15.03
CA ARG A 11 10.65 -10.15 -16.02
C ARG A 11 10.51 -10.79 -17.41
N PRO A 12 10.09 -10.07 -18.46
CA PRO A 12 10.35 -10.51 -19.82
C PRO A 12 11.82 -10.20 -20.14
N VAL A 13 12.55 -11.20 -20.60
CA VAL A 13 13.90 -11.03 -21.15
C VAL A 13 13.77 -10.37 -22.52
N ARG A 14 14.42 -9.22 -22.76
CA ARG A 14 14.94 -8.88 -24.10
C ARG A 14 16.02 -7.80 -24.13
N LEU A 15 16.74 -7.87 -25.24
CA LEU A 15 18.08 -7.42 -25.60
C LEU A 15 18.25 -5.90 -25.78
N ARG A 16 19.52 -5.46 -25.71
CA ARG A 16 20.02 -4.07 -25.79
C ARG A 16 19.55 -3.30 -27.04
N GLY A 17 19.24 -2.02 -26.84
CA GLY A 17 19.18 -0.96 -27.84
C GLY A 17 18.80 0.35 -27.17
N HIS A 18 19.51 1.44 -27.45
CA HIS A 18 19.41 2.75 -26.80
C HIS A 18 17.99 3.36 -26.85
N GLU A 19 17.50 3.89 -25.71
CA GLU A 19 16.43 4.88 -25.65
C GLU A 19 16.49 5.68 -24.33
N GLU A 20 16.04 6.93 -24.41
CA GLU A 20 16.06 8.04 -23.44
C GLU A 20 15.80 7.61 -21.98
N GLN A 21 16.79 7.83 -21.10
CA GLN A 21 16.64 7.58 -19.66
C GLN A 21 15.86 8.72 -19.00
N ALA A 22 14.54 8.60 -19.03
CA ALA A 22 13.69 9.37 -18.12
C ALA A 22 14.12 9.07 -16.67
N ASP A 23 14.34 10.12 -15.90
CA ASP A 23 14.58 10.08 -14.45
C ASP A 23 13.32 9.49 -13.76
N GLN A 24 13.26 8.16 -13.66
CA GLN A 24 12.12 7.44 -13.10
C GLN A 24 12.15 7.58 -11.59
N ARG A 25 11.38 8.52 -11.05
CA ARG A 25 11.04 8.51 -9.63
C ARG A 25 10.40 7.16 -9.31
N GLU A 26 10.84 6.55 -8.22
CA GLU A 26 10.32 5.30 -7.70
C GLU A 26 8.85 5.50 -7.29
N GLY A 27 7.94 5.40 -8.26
CA GLY A 27 6.53 5.80 -8.11
C GLY A 27 5.75 5.97 -9.42
N ASP A 28 6.42 6.23 -10.55
CA ASP A 28 5.74 6.47 -11.83
C ASP A 28 5.43 5.19 -12.63
N LEU A 29 5.26 4.05 -11.96
CA LEU A 29 4.84 2.82 -12.63
C LEU A 29 3.34 2.90 -12.92
N PRO A 30 2.91 2.86 -14.20
CA PRO A 30 1.50 2.87 -14.52
C PRO A 30 0.82 1.59 -14.01
N LEU A 31 -0.34 1.76 -13.36
CA LEU A 31 -1.21 0.65 -12.98
C LEU A 31 -1.76 -0.02 -14.24
N LYS A 32 -1.75 -1.36 -14.26
CA LYS A 32 -2.19 -2.15 -15.42
C LYS A 32 -3.22 -3.18 -14.99
N PRO A 33 -4.24 -3.47 -15.82
CA PRO A 33 -5.19 -4.54 -15.57
C PRO A 33 -4.49 -5.87 -15.25
N GLY A 34 -5.02 -6.60 -14.27
CA GLY A 34 -4.46 -7.86 -13.77
C GLY A 34 -3.39 -7.70 -12.68
N MET A 35 -3.00 -6.48 -12.32
CA MET A 35 -2.19 -6.25 -11.11
C MET A 35 -3.04 -6.47 -9.85
N ILE A 36 -2.48 -7.17 -8.87
CA ILE A 36 -3.07 -7.35 -7.54
C ILE A 36 -2.03 -6.94 -6.50
N PHE A 37 -2.43 -6.07 -5.56
CA PHE A 37 -1.56 -5.56 -4.50
C PHE A 37 -2.38 -5.01 -3.33
N THR A 38 -1.68 -4.59 -2.27
CA THR A 38 -2.27 -4.03 -1.05
C THR A 38 -2.17 -2.52 -1.04
N VAL A 39 -3.21 -1.86 -0.52
CA VAL A 39 -3.15 -0.48 -0.07
C VAL A 39 -3.27 -0.51 1.45
N GLU A 40 -2.18 -0.20 2.15
CA GLU A 40 -2.01 -0.46 3.58
C GLU A 40 -1.42 0.74 4.37
N PRO A 41 -2.09 1.92 4.36
CA PRO A 41 -1.57 3.09 5.05
C PRO A 41 -1.45 2.87 6.57
N MET A 42 -0.30 3.27 7.12
CA MET A 42 -0.07 3.41 8.56
C MET A 42 0.00 4.90 8.89
N ILE A 43 -0.88 5.37 9.77
CA ILE A 43 -0.98 6.79 10.15
C ILE A 43 -0.59 6.93 11.61
N ASN A 44 0.40 7.79 11.88
CA ASN A 44 0.85 8.12 13.22
C ASN A 44 0.17 9.41 13.68
N LEU A 45 -0.24 9.47 14.95
CA LEU A 45 -0.78 10.68 15.56
C LEU A 45 0.30 11.76 15.74
N GLY A 46 1.53 11.33 16.02
CA GLY A 46 2.69 12.20 16.16
C GLY A 46 3.57 12.23 14.89
N ARG A 47 4.86 11.94 15.05
CA ARG A 47 5.87 12.03 13.99
C ARG A 47 5.90 10.77 13.10
N PRO A 48 6.36 10.87 11.84
CA PRO A 48 6.49 9.71 10.95
C PRO A 48 7.62 8.75 11.33
N ASP A 49 8.56 9.18 12.19
CA ASP A 49 9.72 8.40 12.57
C ASP A 49 9.34 7.12 13.36
N VAL A 50 9.96 5.98 13.00
CA VAL A 50 9.76 4.69 13.68
C VAL A 50 11.07 4.09 14.22
N ALA A 51 10.97 3.17 15.18
CA ALA A 51 12.06 2.32 15.67
C ALA A 51 11.65 0.84 15.61
N LEU A 52 12.61 -0.02 15.28
CA LEU A 52 12.47 -1.47 15.39
C LEU A 52 12.88 -1.91 16.79
N LEU A 53 12.06 -2.72 17.45
CA LEU A 53 12.39 -3.26 18.78
C LEU A 53 13.45 -4.37 18.68
N SER A 54 13.96 -4.78 19.85
CA SER A 54 14.99 -5.84 19.95
C SER A 54 14.53 -7.22 19.48
N ASP A 55 13.22 -7.41 19.28
CA ASP A 55 12.65 -8.62 18.68
C ASP A 55 12.90 -8.72 17.17
N GLY A 56 13.37 -7.64 16.53
CA GLY A 56 13.66 -7.60 15.10
C GLY A 56 12.43 -7.47 14.19
N TRP A 57 11.22 -7.29 14.75
CA TRP A 57 9.96 -7.27 14.01
C TRP A 57 9.05 -6.10 14.37
N THR A 58 8.90 -5.80 15.65
CA THR A 58 7.94 -4.81 16.10
C THR A 58 8.42 -3.41 15.74
N ALA A 59 7.70 -2.74 14.85
CA ALA A 59 7.90 -1.33 14.56
C ALA A 59 7.02 -0.48 15.49
N VAL A 60 7.61 0.48 16.17
CA VAL A 60 6.90 1.46 17.03
C VAL A 60 7.22 2.89 16.58
N THR A 61 6.32 3.82 16.82
CA THR A 61 6.61 5.27 16.66
C THR A 61 7.72 5.68 17.61
N ARG A 62 8.68 6.50 17.13
CA ARG A 62 9.81 6.94 17.99
C ARG A 62 9.35 7.80 19.15
N ASP A 63 8.27 8.57 18.96
CA ASP A 63 7.66 9.41 19.99
C ASP A 63 6.63 8.66 20.86
N ARG A 64 6.42 7.36 20.61
CA ARG A 64 5.48 6.50 21.33
C ARG A 64 4.01 6.95 21.23
N SER A 65 3.69 7.85 20.31
CA SER A 65 2.31 8.22 20.00
C SER A 65 1.55 7.04 19.35
N LEU A 66 0.22 7.11 19.39
CA LEU A 66 -0.64 6.11 18.75
C LEU A 66 -0.40 6.07 17.23
N SER A 67 -0.52 4.87 16.68
CA SER A 67 -0.54 4.62 15.24
C SER A 67 -1.71 3.70 14.91
N ALA A 68 -2.28 3.87 13.73
CA ALA A 68 -3.35 3.02 13.21
C ALA A 68 -3.02 2.61 11.77
N GLN A 69 -3.42 1.40 11.42
CA GLN A 69 -3.30 0.87 10.06
C GLN A 69 -4.65 0.36 9.59
N TYR A 70 -4.89 0.46 8.30
CA TYR A 70 -5.97 -0.24 7.61
C TYR A 70 -5.46 -0.78 6.28
N GLU A 71 -6.02 -1.88 5.78
CA GLU A 71 -5.51 -2.54 4.58
C GLU A 71 -6.64 -3.12 3.71
N HIS A 72 -6.51 -2.95 2.40
CA HIS A 72 -7.26 -3.72 1.42
C HIS A 72 -6.34 -4.35 0.37
N SER A 73 -6.60 -5.62 0.05
CA SER A 73 -6.15 -6.24 -1.19
C SER A 73 -7.06 -5.80 -2.34
N ILE A 74 -6.46 -5.27 -3.41
CA ILE A 74 -7.15 -4.74 -4.58
C ILE A 74 -6.61 -5.33 -5.88
N GLY A 75 -7.48 -5.38 -6.89
CA GLY A 75 -7.14 -5.78 -8.26
C GLY A 75 -7.44 -4.66 -9.25
N ILE A 76 -6.50 -4.35 -10.14
CA ILE A 76 -6.73 -3.40 -11.22
C ILE A 76 -7.47 -4.08 -12.36
N THR A 77 -8.57 -3.48 -12.81
CA THR A 77 -9.39 -3.94 -13.95
C THR A 77 -9.14 -3.04 -15.16
N GLU A 78 -9.73 -3.38 -16.32
CA GLU A 78 -9.63 -2.54 -17.53
C GLU A 78 -10.19 -1.13 -17.34
N THR A 79 -11.13 -0.94 -16.42
CA THR A 79 -11.88 0.30 -16.23
C THR A 79 -11.77 0.89 -14.82
N GLY A 80 -11.06 0.25 -13.91
CA GLY A 80 -10.95 0.70 -12.52
C GLY A 80 -10.27 -0.30 -11.59
N VAL A 81 -10.88 -0.52 -10.42
CA VAL A 81 -10.36 -1.36 -9.34
C VAL A 81 -11.46 -2.20 -8.71
N GLU A 82 -11.12 -3.40 -8.28
CA GLU A 82 -11.95 -4.29 -7.46
C GLU A 82 -11.31 -4.44 -6.06
N ILE A 83 -12.11 -4.39 -5.00
CA ILE A 83 -11.65 -4.57 -3.61
C ILE A 83 -12.07 -5.96 -3.12
N PHE A 84 -11.11 -6.83 -2.86
CA PHE A 84 -11.36 -8.24 -2.50
C PHE A 84 -11.66 -8.47 -1.02
N THR A 85 -11.47 -7.45 -0.19
CA THR A 85 -11.41 -7.58 1.28
C THR A 85 -12.38 -6.66 1.99
N LEU A 86 -13.46 -6.25 1.31
CA LEU A 86 -14.55 -5.49 1.94
C LEU A 86 -15.15 -6.29 3.11
N SER A 87 -15.47 -5.58 4.20
CA SER A 87 -16.18 -6.19 5.33
C SER A 87 -17.58 -6.64 4.90
N PRO A 88 -17.97 -7.91 5.11
CA PRO A 88 -19.31 -8.40 4.80
C PRO A 88 -20.44 -7.66 5.55
N THR A 89 -20.11 -7.03 6.68
CA THR A 89 -21.06 -6.27 7.51
C THR A 89 -20.88 -4.76 7.37
N GLY A 90 -20.15 -4.28 6.37
CA GLY A 90 -20.01 -2.86 6.08
C GLY A 90 -19.07 -2.09 7.02
N LEU A 91 -18.26 -2.78 7.83
CA LEU A 91 -17.34 -2.14 8.79
C LEU A 91 -16.02 -1.64 8.18
N HIS A 92 -15.94 -1.54 6.85
CA HIS A 92 -14.76 -1.02 6.14
C HIS A 92 -14.66 0.52 6.18
N THR A 93 -15.69 1.19 6.72
CA THR A 93 -15.73 2.62 7.02
C THR A 93 -16.11 2.85 8.49
N PRO A 94 -15.23 2.52 9.46
CA PRO A 94 -15.58 2.58 10.88
C PRO A 94 -15.89 4.00 11.40
N HIS A 95 -15.55 5.03 10.63
CA HIS A 95 -15.86 6.42 10.95
C HIS A 95 -17.29 6.85 10.58
N THR A 96 -18.03 6.05 9.79
CA THR A 96 -19.40 6.38 9.33
C THR A 96 -20.49 5.54 9.99
N SER A 97 -20.14 4.63 10.91
CA SER A 97 -21.07 3.67 11.53
C SER A 97 -22.13 4.28 12.48
N GLY A 98 -22.38 5.59 12.39
CA GLY A 98 -23.41 6.31 13.15
C GLY A 98 -24.40 7.12 12.31
N GLU A 99 -24.24 7.18 10.98
CA GLU A 99 -25.08 8.03 10.09
C GLU A 99 -25.88 7.21 9.05
N MET A 100 -26.23 5.96 9.38
CA MET A 100 -27.33 5.27 8.71
C MET A 100 -28.59 5.40 9.57
N GLY A 101 -29.20 6.58 9.49
CA GLY A 101 -30.55 6.91 9.94
C GLY A 101 -31.29 7.64 8.83
#